data_AF-H1W2S0-F1
#
_entry.id   AF-H1W2S0-F1
#
_cell.length_a   1.000
_cell.length_b   1.000
_cell.length_c   1.000
_cell.angle_alpha   90.00
_cell.angle_beta   90.00
_cell.angle_gamma   90.00
#
_symmetry.space_group_name_H-M   'P 1'
#
loop_
_entity.id
_entity.type
_entity.pdbx_description
1 polymer ?
#
loop_
_entity_poly.entity_id
_entity_poly.type
_entity_poly.pdbx_seq_one_letter_code
_entity_poly.pdbx_strand_id
1 'polypeptide(L)'
;MDELDIDIALQSFEPAVGRVEKLKNLARGLKNNAVAQDFISFKVEERCAKLAGMIIRELETTHTAPTKNKRNISWLARLGYEDRAREAYLLARHDIIQKRSRQCIFQGDLHLYIWEVSFVYFSLIRNTVSCFHSCFPPPMMSACVKWAKEEVEAFNAILARQLSGTERGGKVWNDCMERAHEHAKMLNEVQLDFRTLVGRDLEQPSGVASPVGLGLS
;
A
#
# COMPACT_ATOMS: atom_id res chain seq x y z
N MET A 1 -26.57 22.43 -3.04
CA MET A 1 -25.20 22.51 -2.50
C MET A 1 -25.24 22.27 -1.00
N ASP A 2 -26.11 22.96 -0.27
CA ASP A 2 -26.29 22.80 1.18
C ASP A 2 -26.57 21.36 1.61
N GLU A 3 -27.43 20.62 0.89
CA GLU A 3 -27.65 19.20 1.18
C GLU A 3 -26.37 18.35 1.07
N LEU A 4 -25.48 18.66 0.12
CA LEU A 4 -24.19 17.96 0.02
C LEU A 4 -23.29 18.31 1.20
N ASP A 5 -23.29 19.58 1.61
CA ASP A 5 -22.51 20.02 2.76
C ASP A 5 -23.02 19.37 4.07
N ILE A 6 -24.34 19.17 4.21
CA ILE A 6 -24.96 18.42 5.32
C ILE A 6 -24.57 16.94 5.25
N ASP A 7 -24.72 16.28 4.11
CA ASP A 7 -24.36 14.87 3.93
C ASP A 7 -22.87 14.62 4.26
N ILE A 8 -21.98 15.52 3.85
CA ILE A 8 -20.54 15.48 4.17
C ILE A 8 -20.32 15.67 5.68
N ALA A 9 -20.98 16.66 6.29
CA ALA A 9 -20.82 16.95 7.73
C ALA A 9 -21.27 15.78 8.60
N LEU A 10 -22.34 15.08 8.19
CA LEU A 10 -22.86 13.89 8.87
C LEU A 10 -22.11 12.59 8.50
N GLN A 11 -21.06 12.68 7.66
CA GLN A 11 -20.32 11.51 7.14
C GLN A 11 -21.22 10.46 6.47
N SER A 12 -22.33 10.91 5.88
CA SER A 12 -23.23 10.07 5.10
C SER A 12 -22.66 9.88 3.69
N PHE A 13 -21.61 9.06 3.58
CA PHE A 13 -20.79 8.97 2.38
C PHE A 13 -21.56 8.51 1.13
N GLU A 14 -22.42 7.49 1.23
CA GLU A 14 -23.18 7.00 0.07
C GLU A 14 -24.11 8.08 -0.52
N PRO A 15 -24.98 8.75 0.28
CA PRO A 15 -25.73 9.92 -0.20
C PRO A 15 -24.85 11.03 -0.78
N ALA A 16 -23.75 11.37 -0.09
CA ALA A 16 -22.85 12.44 -0.52
C ALA A 16 -22.22 12.14 -1.89
N VAL A 17 -21.71 10.93 -2.10
CA VAL A 17 -21.11 10.49 -3.38
C VAL A 17 -22.17 10.54 -4.49
N GLY A 18 -23.35 9.97 -4.26
CA GLY A 18 -24.44 9.98 -5.24
C GLY A 18 -24.88 11.40 -5.61
N ARG A 19 -24.81 12.34 -4.67
CA ARG A 19 -25.11 13.75 -4.91
C ARG A 19 -24.02 14.47 -5.70
N VAL A 20 -22.74 14.18 -5.43
CA VAL A 20 -21.62 14.69 -6.25
C VAL A 20 -21.78 14.23 -7.70
N GLU A 21 -22.10 12.96 -7.94
CA GLU A 21 -22.33 12.43 -9.30
C GLU A 21 -23.48 13.16 -10.01
N LYS A 22 -24.61 13.34 -9.33
CA LYS A 22 -25.77 14.10 -9.86
C LYS A 22 -25.40 15.54 -10.22
N LEU A 23 -24.65 16.22 -9.35
CA LEU A 23 -24.23 17.61 -9.59
C LEU A 23 -23.21 17.71 -10.73
N LYS A 24 -22.25 16.78 -10.81
CA LYS A 24 -21.31 16.69 -11.95
C LYS A 24 -22.06 16.45 -13.26
N ASN A 25 -23.07 15.60 -13.28
CA ASN A 25 -23.90 15.36 -14.46
C ASN A 25 -24.73 16.58 -14.86
N LEU A 26 -25.31 17.28 -13.89
CA LEU A 26 -26.04 18.53 -14.13
C LEU A 26 -25.13 19.58 -14.77
N ALA A 27 -23.92 19.77 -14.25
CA ALA A 27 -22.96 20.71 -14.80
C ALA A 27 -22.63 20.40 -16.28
N ARG A 28 -22.42 19.11 -16.62
CA ARG A 28 -22.19 18.66 -18.01
C ARG A 28 -23.39 18.91 -18.94
N GLY A 29 -24.59 18.98 -18.39
CA GLY A 29 -25.83 19.27 -19.14
C GLY A 29 -26.00 20.74 -19.53
N LEU A 30 -25.30 21.67 -18.86
CA LEU A 30 -25.43 23.12 -19.05
C LEU A 30 -24.59 23.66 -20.22
N LYS A 31 -24.62 22.99 -21.38
CA LYS A 31 -23.76 23.28 -22.54
C LYS A 31 -23.91 24.71 -23.11
N ASN A 32 -25.03 25.37 -22.85
CA ASN A 32 -25.33 26.71 -23.38
C ASN A 32 -24.94 27.84 -22.42
N ASN A 33 -24.42 27.53 -21.23
CA ASN A 33 -23.99 28.54 -20.25
C ASN A 33 -22.66 28.12 -19.60
N ALA A 34 -21.57 28.42 -20.30
CA ALA A 34 -20.21 28.06 -19.88
C ALA A 34 -19.86 28.62 -18.50
N VAL A 35 -20.23 29.88 -18.20
CA VAL A 35 -19.94 30.51 -16.91
C VAL A 35 -20.62 29.77 -15.75
N ALA A 36 -21.90 29.41 -15.91
CA ALA A 36 -22.63 28.65 -14.90
C ALA A 36 -22.09 27.22 -14.76
N GLN A 37 -21.75 26.57 -15.88
CA GLN A 37 -21.13 25.25 -15.90
C GLN A 37 -19.80 25.24 -15.12
N ASP A 38 -18.91 26.20 -15.38
CA ASP A 38 -17.60 26.28 -14.74
C ASP A 38 -17.75 26.58 -13.24
N PHE A 39 -18.64 27.50 -12.87
CA PHE A 39 -18.90 27.82 -11.47
C PHE A 39 -19.41 26.61 -10.67
N ILE A 40 -20.39 25.88 -11.23
CA ILE A 40 -20.93 24.68 -10.57
C ILE A 40 -19.86 23.59 -10.50
N SER A 41 -19.15 23.32 -11.60
CA SER A 41 -18.07 22.33 -11.65
C SER A 41 -17.02 22.61 -10.58
N PHE A 42 -16.57 23.86 -10.47
CA PHE A 42 -15.60 24.28 -9.46
C PHE A 42 -16.09 24.03 -8.03
N LYS A 43 -17.31 24.45 -7.70
CA LYS A 43 -17.87 24.29 -6.35
C LYS A 43 -18.15 22.83 -5.97
N VAL A 44 -18.51 22.00 -6.95
CA VAL A 44 -18.70 20.56 -6.76
C VAL A 44 -17.36 19.88 -6.55
N GLU A 45 -16.33 20.25 -7.31
CA GLU A 45 -15.00 19.64 -7.18
C GLU A 45 -14.36 19.95 -5.81
N GLU A 46 -14.55 21.17 -5.28
CA GLU A 46 -14.12 21.53 -3.91
C GLU A 46 -14.69 20.57 -2.85
N ARG A 47 -15.98 20.25 -2.96
CA ARG A 47 -16.68 19.33 -2.04
C ARG A 47 -16.32 17.88 -2.30
N CYS A 48 -16.12 17.51 -3.56
CA CYS A 48 -15.64 16.20 -3.97
C CYS A 48 -14.27 15.91 -3.34
N ALA A 49 -13.33 16.86 -3.42
CA ALA A 49 -12.01 16.75 -2.82
C ALA A 49 -12.08 16.62 -1.29
N LYS A 50 -12.95 17.40 -0.62
CA LYS A 50 -13.17 17.31 0.83
C LYS A 50 -13.73 15.94 1.24
N LEU A 51 -14.77 15.48 0.54
CA LEU A 51 -15.40 14.19 0.76
C LEU A 51 -14.39 13.04 0.56
N ALA A 52 -13.67 13.05 -0.56
CA ALA A 52 -12.64 12.06 -0.85
C ALA A 52 -11.54 12.05 0.21
N GLY A 53 -11.09 13.22 0.67
CA GLY A 53 -10.11 13.34 1.75
C GLY A 53 -10.58 12.70 3.07
N MET A 54 -11.87 12.79 3.40
CA MET A 54 -12.42 12.15 4.59
C MET A 54 -12.46 10.62 4.46
N ILE A 55 -12.87 10.12 3.29
CA ILE A 55 -12.94 8.66 3.03
C ILE A 55 -11.53 8.06 2.99
N ILE A 56 -10.54 8.76 2.42
CA ILE A 56 -9.13 8.33 2.41
C ILE A 56 -8.59 8.19 3.84
N ARG A 57 -8.86 9.15 4.73
CA ARG A 57 -8.45 9.05 6.15
C ARG A 57 -9.07 7.84 6.86
N GLU A 58 -10.32 7.50 6.54
CA GLU A 58 -10.93 6.27 7.06
C GLU A 58 -10.23 5.03 6.47
N LEU A 59 -9.88 5.03 5.18
CA LEU A 59 -9.15 3.92 4.55
C LEU A 59 -7.77 3.67 5.18
N GLU A 60 -7.03 4.74 5.50
CA GLU A 60 -5.71 4.66 6.16
C GLU A 60 -5.80 4.02 7.56
N THR A 61 -6.91 4.27 8.28
CA THR A 61 -7.09 3.79 9.66
C THR A 61 -7.74 2.40 9.74
N THR A 62 -8.54 2.01 8.75
CA THR A 62 -9.41 0.82 8.82
C THR A 62 -8.81 -0.44 8.15
N HIS A 63 -7.52 -0.67 8.36
CA HIS A 63 -6.77 -1.74 7.68
C HIS A 63 -7.24 -3.19 7.93
N THR A 64 -7.96 -3.47 9.02
CA THR A 64 -8.46 -4.82 9.36
C THR A 64 -9.90 -5.09 8.92
N ALA A 65 -10.59 -4.13 8.31
CA ALA A 65 -12.00 -4.28 7.93
C ALA A 65 -12.16 -4.32 6.40
N PRO A 66 -11.97 -5.49 5.76
CA PRO A 66 -11.99 -5.61 4.30
C PRO A 66 -13.30 -5.13 3.67
N THR A 67 -14.45 -5.39 4.31
CA THR A 67 -15.76 -4.92 3.83
C THR A 67 -15.85 -3.39 3.82
N LYS A 68 -15.30 -2.71 4.83
CA LYS A 68 -15.27 -1.25 4.89
C LYS A 68 -14.31 -0.69 3.85
N ASN A 69 -13.12 -1.28 3.71
CA ASN A 69 -12.13 -0.84 2.72
C ASN A 69 -12.68 -0.96 1.30
N LYS A 70 -13.32 -2.09 0.97
CA LYS A 70 -13.97 -2.28 -0.35
C LYS A 70 -15.02 -1.21 -0.64
N ARG A 71 -15.83 -0.86 0.35
CA ARG A 71 -16.84 0.20 0.23
C ARG A 71 -16.20 1.57 0.03
N ASN A 72 -15.19 1.91 0.82
CA ASN A 72 -14.48 3.18 0.73
C ASN A 72 -13.78 3.35 -0.62
N ILE A 73 -13.14 2.28 -1.12
CA ILE A 73 -12.50 2.28 -2.45
C ILE A 73 -13.54 2.41 -3.56
N SER A 74 -14.70 1.76 -3.44
CA SER A 74 -15.82 1.93 -4.38
C SER A 74 -16.31 3.39 -4.45
N TRP A 75 -16.47 4.05 -3.30
CA TRP A 75 -16.80 5.47 -3.26
C TRP A 75 -15.72 6.35 -3.87
N LEU A 76 -14.45 6.10 -3.57
CA LEU A 76 -13.33 6.87 -4.11
C LEU A 76 -13.20 6.70 -5.63
N ALA A 77 -13.44 5.50 -6.16
CA ALA A 77 -13.47 5.26 -7.61
C ALA A 77 -14.60 6.05 -8.29
N ARG A 78 -15.80 6.07 -7.69
CA ARG A 78 -16.94 6.89 -8.18
C ARG A 78 -16.65 8.38 -8.18
N LEU A 79 -15.84 8.85 -7.23
CA LEU A 79 -15.42 10.26 -7.15
C LEU A 79 -14.26 10.58 -8.10
N GLY A 80 -13.55 9.59 -8.65
CA GLY A 80 -12.35 9.75 -9.48
C GLY A 80 -11.05 9.91 -8.68
N TYR A 81 -11.00 9.37 -7.46
CA TYR A 81 -9.88 9.47 -6.51
C TYR A 81 -9.21 8.11 -6.26
N GLU A 82 -9.41 7.11 -7.14
CA GLU A 82 -8.86 5.76 -6.98
C GLU A 82 -7.33 5.70 -6.86
N ASP A 83 -6.58 6.49 -7.66
CA ASP A 83 -5.12 6.51 -7.60
C ASP A 83 -4.61 7.05 -6.26
N ARG A 84 -5.22 8.14 -5.78
CA ARG A 84 -4.89 8.72 -4.48
C ARG A 84 -5.25 7.76 -3.34
N ALA A 85 -6.36 7.02 -3.47
CA ALA A 85 -6.75 5.99 -2.51
C ALA A 85 -5.71 4.86 -2.42
N ARG A 86 -5.22 4.40 -3.58
CA ARG A 86 -4.18 3.38 -3.70
C ARG A 86 -2.89 3.82 -3.00
N GLU A 87 -2.41 5.01 -3.32
CA GLU A 87 -1.17 5.56 -2.75
C GLU A 87 -1.28 5.73 -1.23
N ALA A 88 -2.37 6.35 -0.75
CA ALA A 88 -2.61 6.54 0.67
C ALA A 88 -2.72 5.19 1.42
N TYR A 89 -3.42 4.21 0.84
CA TYR A 89 -3.52 2.87 1.44
C TYR A 89 -2.14 2.23 1.56
N LEU A 90 -1.37 2.11 0.47
CA LEU A 90 -0.06 1.45 0.49
C LEU A 90 0.93 2.18 1.42
N LEU A 91 0.93 3.52 1.44
CA LEU A 91 1.72 4.30 2.38
C LEU A 91 1.34 4.02 3.84
N ALA A 92 0.06 3.99 4.17
CA ALA A 92 -0.39 3.65 5.52
C ALA A 92 0.01 2.22 5.92
N ARG A 93 0.04 1.28 4.96
CA ARG A 93 0.48 -0.10 5.21
C ARG A 93 2.00 -0.19 5.43
N HIS A 94 2.79 0.55 4.67
CA HIS A 94 4.23 0.74 4.93
C HIS A 94 4.47 1.25 6.35
N ASP A 95 3.81 2.34 6.75
CA ASP A 95 3.98 2.93 8.07
C ASP A 95 3.63 1.96 9.21
N ILE A 96 2.61 1.11 9.00
CA ILE A 96 2.25 0.06 9.95
C ILE A 96 3.34 -1.01 10.03
N ILE A 97 3.90 -1.47 8.91
CA ILE A 97 5.04 -2.42 8.91
C ILE A 97 6.21 -1.83 9.68
N GLN A 98 6.60 -0.60 9.37
CA GLN A 98 7.69 0.09 10.03
C GLN A 98 7.45 0.29 11.53
N LYS A 99 6.21 0.64 11.92
CA LYS A 99 5.84 0.77 13.33
C LYS A 99 5.93 -0.57 14.07
N ARG A 100 5.44 -1.65 13.47
CA ARG A 100 5.43 -2.99 14.08
C ARG A 100 6.82 -3.60 14.13
N SER A 101 7.63 -3.44 13.09
CA SER A 101 9.01 -3.96 13.06
C SER A 101 9.89 -3.29 14.13
N ARG A 102 9.70 -1.99 14.39
CA ARG A 102 10.36 -1.28 15.50
C ARG A 102 9.98 -1.78 16.89
N GLN A 103 8.85 -2.48 17.04
CA GLN A 103 8.43 -3.09 18.31
C GLN A 103 9.11 -4.44 18.56
N CYS A 104 9.69 -5.07 17.53
CA CYS A 104 10.59 -6.20 17.68
C CYS A 104 11.95 -5.65 18.16
N ILE A 105 12.25 -5.85 19.45
CA ILE A 105 13.48 -5.33 20.07
C ILE A 105 14.49 -6.47 20.15
N PHE A 106 15.71 -6.24 19.69
CA PHE A 106 16.78 -7.22 19.82
C PHE A 106 17.21 -7.34 21.30
N GLN A 107 17.14 -8.57 21.84
CA GLN A 107 17.46 -8.88 23.24
C GLN A 107 18.63 -9.87 23.38
N GLY A 108 19.50 -9.96 22.37
CA GLY A 108 20.68 -10.84 22.38
C GLY A 108 20.47 -12.19 21.67
N ASP A 109 19.23 -12.62 21.46
CA ASP A 109 18.91 -13.79 20.63
C ASP A 109 18.62 -13.35 19.18
N LEU A 110 19.62 -13.58 18.32
CA LEU A 110 19.52 -13.25 16.89
C LEU A 110 18.45 -14.07 16.17
N HIS A 111 18.28 -15.35 16.54
CA HIS A 111 17.38 -16.26 15.84
C HIS A 111 15.93 -15.87 16.12
N LEU A 112 15.63 -15.57 17.39
CA LEU A 112 14.33 -15.06 17.80
C LEU A 112 14.03 -13.70 17.14
N TYR A 113 15.00 -12.78 17.14
CA TYR A 113 14.80 -11.47 16.53
C TYR A 113 14.49 -11.56 15.02
N ILE A 114 15.24 -12.36 14.27
CA ILE A 114 14.96 -12.58 12.84
C ILE A 114 13.59 -13.23 12.64
N TRP A 115 13.21 -14.20 13.47
CA TRP A 115 11.88 -14.81 13.43
C TRP A 115 10.78 -13.78 13.61
N GLU A 116 10.85 -12.94 14.65
CA GLU A 116 9.83 -11.92 14.95
C GLU A 116 9.72 -10.88 13.83
N VAL A 117 10.84 -10.30 13.40
CA VAL A 117 10.83 -9.25 12.36
C VAL A 117 10.34 -9.80 11.03
N SER A 118 10.81 -10.98 10.61
CA SER A 118 10.35 -11.62 9.38
C SER A 118 8.85 -11.94 9.45
N PHE A 119 8.36 -12.47 10.58
CA PHE A 119 6.94 -12.75 10.78
C PHE A 119 6.09 -11.48 10.60
N VAL A 120 6.52 -10.36 11.20
CA VAL A 120 5.83 -9.07 11.07
C VAL A 120 5.78 -8.60 9.63
N TYR A 121 6.91 -8.56 8.93
CA TYR A 121 6.97 -8.10 7.53
C TYR A 121 6.09 -8.96 6.63
N PHE A 122 6.32 -10.28 6.58
CA PHE A 122 5.63 -11.15 5.63
C PHE A 122 4.14 -11.30 5.94
N SER A 123 3.73 -11.33 7.22
CA SER A 123 2.32 -11.34 7.60
C SER A 123 1.59 -10.08 7.15
N LEU A 124 2.19 -8.90 7.35
CA LEU A 124 1.58 -7.62 7.00
C LEU A 124 1.57 -7.39 5.48
N ILE A 125 2.62 -7.81 4.76
CA ILE A 125 2.63 -7.80 3.28
C ILE A 125 1.51 -8.69 2.76
N ARG A 126 1.44 -9.95 3.19
CA ARG A 126 0.38 -10.88 2.76
C ARG A 126 -1.02 -10.32 3.01
N ASN A 127 -1.29 -9.84 4.22
CA ASN A 127 -2.59 -9.28 4.57
C ASN A 127 -2.94 -8.07 3.70
N THR A 128 -1.95 -7.23 3.40
CA THR A 128 -2.13 -6.05 2.55
C THR A 128 -2.48 -6.46 1.11
N VAL A 129 -1.72 -7.38 0.53
CA VAL A 129 -1.94 -7.86 -0.84
C VAL A 129 -3.30 -8.57 -0.97
N SER A 130 -3.67 -9.40 0.01
CA SER A 130 -4.98 -10.06 0.06
C SER A 130 -6.15 -9.06 0.09
N CYS A 131 -6.05 -8.03 0.95
CA CYS A 131 -7.04 -6.95 1.00
C CYS A 131 -7.05 -6.17 -0.32
N PHE A 132 -5.88 -5.90 -0.89
CA PHE A 132 -5.74 -5.15 -2.14
C PHE A 132 -6.44 -5.86 -3.29
N HIS A 133 -6.19 -7.17 -3.48
CA HIS A 133 -6.90 -8.00 -4.46
C HIS A 133 -8.42 -7.96 -4.32
N SER A 134 -8.92 -7.88 -3.09
CA SER A 134 -10.36 -7.92 -2.81
C SER A 134 -11.07 -6.58 -3.02
N CYS A 135 -10.31 -5.48 -3.01
CA CYS A 135 -10.86 -4.12 -2.91
C CYS A 135 -10.49 -3.20 -4.07
N PHE A 136 -9.30 -3.34 -4.67
CA PHE A 136 -8.83 -2.50 -5.76
C PHE A 136 -9.01 -3.17 -7.13
N PRO A 137 -9.21 -2.39 -8.20
CA PRO A 137 -9.40 -2.93 -9.53
C PRO A 137 -8.09 -3.53 -10.09
N PRO A 138 -8.16 -4.55 -10.97
CA PRO A 138 -6.99 -5.24 -11.52
C PRO A 138 -5.89 -4.36 -12.14
N PRO A 139 -6.19 -3.26 -12.87
CA PRO A 139 -5.17 -2.39 -13.44
C PRO A 139 -4.21 -1.77 -12.42
N MET A 140 -4.60 -1.70 -11.14
CA MET A 140 -3.77 -1.14 -10.06
C MET A 140 -2.85 -2.15 -9.40
N MET A 141 -2.91 -3.43 -9.78
CA MET A 141 -2.16 -4.48 -9.11
C MET A 141 -0.64 -4.30 -9.20
N SER A 142 -0.14 -3.76 -10.32
CA SER A 142 1.29 -3.52 -10.53
C SER A 142 1.91 -2.64 -9.43
N ALA A 143 1.18 -1.64 -8.93
CA ALA A 143 1.61 -0.79 -7.83
C ALA A 143 1.68 -1.55 -6.50
N CYS A 144 0.74 -2.46 -6.23
CA CYS A 144 0.77 -3.30 -5.03
C CYS A 144 1.91 -4.33 -5.09
N VAL A 145 2.19 -4.91 -6.27
CA VAL A 145 3.35 -5.81 -6.48
C VAL A 145 4.65 -5.05 -6.26
N LYS A 146 4.77 -3.84 -6.82
CA LYS A 146 5.92 -2.96 -6.60
C LYS A 146 6.12 -2.64 -5.12
N TRP A 147 5.06 -2.23 -4.43
CA TRP A 147 5.09 -1.97 -2.99
C TRP A 147 5.54 -3.20 -2.19
N ALA A 148 4.97 -4.37 -2.46
CA ALA A 148 5.33 -5.60 -1.75
C ALA A 148 6.82 -5.96 -1.95
N LYS A 149 7.35 -5.72 -3.16
CA LYS A 149 8.78 -5.89 -3.44
C LYS A 149 9.64 -4.93 -2.61
N GLU A 150 9.28 -3.64 -2.55
CA GLU A 150 9.99 -2.63 -1.76
C GLU A 150 10.00 -2.97 -0.26
N GLU A 151 8.91 -3.51 0.28
CA GLU A 151 8.88 -3.98 1.68
C GLU A 151 9.80 -5.19 1.93
N VAL A 152 9.91 -6.12 0.97
CA VAL A 152 10.86 -7.24 1.07
C VAL A 152 12.30 -6.75 0.99
N GLU A 153 12.60 -5.75 0.15
CA GLU A 153 13.92 -5.11 0.09
C GLU A 153 14.25 -4.39 1.41
N ALA A 154 13.29 -3.71 2.02
CA ALA A 154 13.46 -3.10 3.35
C ALA A 154 13.74 -4.14 4.44
N PHE A 155 13.06 -5.30 4.40
CA PHE A 155 13.37 -6.43 5.27
C PHE A 155 14.79 -6.96 5.03
N ASN A 156 15.21 -7.13 3.78
CA ASN A 156 16.55 -7.59 3.43
C ASN A 156 17.64 -6.68 3.99
N ALA A 157 17.43 -5.36 3.99
CA ALA A 157 18.37 -4.41 4.60
C ALA A 157 18.54 -4.65 6.12
N ILE A 158 17.46 -4.99 6.83
CA ILE A 158 17.52 -5.36 8.24
C ILE A 158 18.26 -6.69 8.41
N LEU A 159 17.90 -7.70 7.64
CA LEU A 159 18.53 -9.02 7.67
C LEU A 159 20.04 -8.92 7.42
N ALA A 160 20.43 -8.12 6.43
CA ALA A 160 21.82 -7.90 6.06
C ALA A 160 22.63 -7.29 7.20
N ARG A 161 22.08 -6.27 7.84
CA ARG A 161 22.70 -5.62 8.99
C ARG A 161 22.85 -6.58 10.18
N GLN A 162 21.88 -7.45 10.43
CA GLN A 162 21.94 -8.38 11.55
C GLN A 162 22.92 -9.53 11.31
N LEU A 163 23.06 -9.97 10.07
CA LEU A 163 23.93 -11.09 9.71
C LEU A 163 25.37 -10.67 9.37
N SER A 164 25.66 -9.37 9.31
CA SER A 164 26.98 -8.86 8.90
C SER A 164 28.15 -9.35 9.77
N GLY A 165 27.89 -9.71 11.03
CA GLY A 165 28.89 -10.26 11.96
C GLY A 165 28.93 -11.78 12.02
N THR A 166 28.08 -12.48 11.26
CA THR A 166 28.01 -13.94 11.26
C THR A 166 28.80 -14.53 10.09
N GLU A 167 29.38 -15.72 10.29
CA GLU A 167 30.07 -16.41 9.20
C GLU A 167 29.05 -16.82 8.14
N ARG A 168 29.25 -16.30 6.92
CA ARG A 168 28.36 -16.57 5.80
C ARG A 168 28.40 -18.06 5.43
N GLY A 169 27.22 -18.67 5.32
CA GLY A 169 27.08 -20.12 5.11
C GLY A 169 27.35 -20.96 6.36
N GLY A 170 27.75 -20.33 7.48
CA GLY A 170 27.84 -20.97 8.78
C GLY A 170 26.46 -21.30 9.34
N LYS A 171 26.43 -22.09 10.42
CA LYS A 171 25.17 -22.58 11.01
C LYS A 171 24.19 -21.44 11.36
N VAL A 172 24.66 -20.44 12.10
CA VAL A 172 23.84 -19.30 12.53
C VAL A 172 23.25 -18.53 11.34
N TRP A 173 24.05 -18.33 10.29
CA TRP A 173 23.61 -17.68 9.06
C TRP A 173 22.48 -18.48 8.40
N ASN A 174 22.70 -19.78 8.16
CA ASN A 174 21.73 -20.64 7.49
C ASN A 174 20.43 -20.74 8.29
N ASP A 175 20.53 -20.90 9.61
CA ASP A 175 19.39 -20.97 10.51
C ASP A 175 18.56 -19.68 10.49
N CYS A 176 19.18 -18.51 10.34
CA CYS A 176 18.46 -17.23 10.22
C CYS A 176 17.83 -17.06 8.83
N MET A 177 18.54 -17.45 7.77
CA MET A 177 18.04 -17.44 6.39
C MET A 177 16.83 -18.37 6.23
N GLU A 178 16.89 -19.58 6.78
CA GLU A 178 15.79 -20.54 6.74
C GLU A 178 14.53 -19.97 7.39
N ARG A 179 14.65 -19.33 8.56
CA ARG A 179 13.53 -18.65 9.23
C ARG A 179 12.91 -17.55 8.36
N ALA A 180 13.74 -16.72 7.73
CA ALA A 180 13.27 -15.68 6.82
C ALA A 180 12.54 -16.28 5.60
N HIS A 181 13.10 -17.34 5.00
CA HIS A 181 12.47 -18.04 3.89
C HIS A 181 11.17 -18.74 4.27
N GLU A 182 11.05 -19.29 5.49
CA GLU A 182 9.84 -19.92 5.98
C GLU A 182 8.67 -18.93 5.97
N HIS A 183 8.85 -17.75 6.54
CA HIS A 183 7.82 -16.71 6.51
C HIS A 183 7.56 -16.14 5.11
N ALA A 184 8.58 -16.07 4.25
CA ALA A 184 8.40 -15.62 2.88
C ALA A 184 7.44 -16.51 2.07
N LYS A 185 7.30 -17.80 2.43
CA LYS A 185 6.32 -18.71 1.79
C LYS A 185 4.88 -18.23 1.93
N MET A 186 4.56 -17.42 2.95
CA MET A 186 3.23 -16.81 3.11
C MET A 186 2.80 -15.99 1.90
N LEU A 187 3.75 -15.45 1.13
CA LEU A 187 3.45 -14.66 -0.07
C LEU A 187 2.89 -15.50 -1.23
N ASN A 188 3.13 -16.82 -1.22
CA ASN A 188 2.53 -17.73 -2.20
C ASN A 188 0.99 -17.79 -2.07
N GLU A 189 0.46 -17.59 -0.85
CA GLU A 189 -1.00 -17.55 -0.59
C GLU A 189 -1.68 -16.40 -1.36
N VAL A 190 -0.91 -15.37 -1.73
CA VAL A 190 -1.36 -14.19 -2.47
C VAL A 190 -0.69 -14.07 -3.84
N GLN A 191 -0.21 -15.19 -4.39
CA GLN A 191 0.37 -15.28 -5.74
C GLN A 191 1.59 -14.38 -5.98
N LEU A 192 2.34 -14.04 -4.93
CA LEU A 192 3.62 -13.33 -5.05
C LEU A 192 4.78 -14.30 -4.81
N ASP A 193 5.62 -14.49 -5.82
CA ASP A 193 6.83 -15.29 -5.70
C ASP A 193 8.08 -14.41 -5.57
N PHE A 194 8.46 -14.14 -4.32
CA PHE A 194 9.67 -13.40 -3.96
C PHE A 194 10.71 -14.28 -3.27
N ARG A 195 10.63 -15.61 -3.45
CA ARG A 195 11.55 -16.55 -2.78
C ARG A 195 13.02 -16.25 -3.09
N THR A 196 13.31 -15.88 -4.34
CA THR A 196 14.66 -15.51 -4.81
C THR A 196 15.07 -14.07 -4.46
N LEU A 197 14.15 -13.28 -3.90
CA LEU A 197 14.43 -11.91 -3.47
C LEU A 197 14.94 -11.88 -2.03
N VAL A 198 14.45 -12.77 -1.17
CA VAL A 198 14.84 -12.81 0.24
C VAL A 198 16.31 -13.18 0.37
N GLY A 199 17.08 -12.26 0.96
CA GLY A 199 18.53 -12.37 1.12
C GLY A 199 19.35 -12.36 -0.18
N ARG A 200 18.78 -11.95 -1.31
CA ARG A 200 19.52 -11.86 -2.58
C ARG A 200 20.77 -10.99 -2.50
N ASP A 201 20.68 -9.83 -1.85
CA ASP A 201 21.80 -8.88 -1.72
C ASP A 201 22.84 -9.37 -0.70
N LEU A 202 22.47 -10.35 0.12
CA LEU A 202 23.39 -11.04 1.01
C LEU A 202 24.17 -12.13 0.30
N GLU A 203 23.66 -12.63 -0.83
CA GLU A 203 24.29 -13.66 -1.64
C GLU A 203 25.28 -13.11 -2.68
N GLN A 204 25.14 -11.85 -3.09
CA GLN A 204 26.08 -11.21 -4.00
C GLN A 204 27.22 -10.54 -3.21
N PRO A 205 28.50 -10.76 -3.57
CA PRO A 205 29.57 -9.98 -3.00
C PRO A 205 29.36 -8.50 -3.38
N SER A 206 29.45 -7.62 -2.39
CA SER A 206 29.47 -6.17 -2.56
C SER A 206 30.62 -5.76 -3.49
N GLY A 207 30.38 -5.75 -4.80
CA GLY A 207 31.45 -5.49 -5.76
C GLY A 207 31.12 -5.44 -7.26
N VAL A 208 29.89 -5.70 -7.71
CA VAL A 208 29.59 -5.59 -9.16
C VAL A 208 28.46 -4.59 -9.39
N ALA A 209 28.84 -3.31 -9.46
CA ALA A 209 28.05 -2.34 -10.20
C ALA A 209 28.06 -2.77 -11.68
N SER A 210 26.94 -3.30 -12.17
CA SER A 210 26.77 -3.56 -13.60
C SER A 210 26.96 -2.26 -14.37
N PRO A 211 27.80 -2.21 -15.42
CA PRO A 211 27.95 -1.00 -16.22
C PRO A 211 26.64 -0.81 -17.01
N VAL A 212 25.98 0.32 -16.77
CA VAL A 212 24.88 0.80 -17.60
C VAL A 212 25.48 1.11 -18.98
N GLY A 213 25.31 0.18 -19.91
CA GLY A 213 25.66 0.37 -21.31
C GLY A 213 24.74 1.43 -21.92
N LEU A 214 25.27 2.64 -22.10
CA LEU A 214 24.72 3.65 -22.98
C LEU A 214 24.90 3.17 -24.42
N GLY A 215 23.85 2.52 -24.94
CA GLY A 215 23.72 2.24 -26.37
C GLY A 215 23.33 3.50 -27.12
N LEU A 216 24.33 4.16 -27.73
CA LEU A 216 24.12 5.03 -28.87
C LEU A 216 24.25 4.18 -30.14
N SER A 217 23.18 4.09 -30.91
CA SER A 217 23.16 4.00 -32.38
C SER A 217 21.74 4.30 -32.86
#